data_AF-A0A522LW89-F1
#
_entry.id   AF-A0A522LW89-F1
#
_cell.length_a   1.000
_cell.length_b   1.000
_cell.length_c   1.000
_cell.angle_alpha   90.00
_cell.angle_beta   90.00
_cell.angle_gamma   90.00
#
_symmetry.space_group_name_H-M   'P 1'
#
loop_
_entity.id
_entity.type
_entity.pdbx_description
1 polymer ?
#
loop_
_entity_poly.entity_id
_entity_poly.type
_entity_poly.pdbx_seq_one_letter_code
_entity_poly.pdbx_strand_id
1 'polypeptide(L)'
;MVSANETPQVPPAALDAASVDSLVEMLNFLASAKDAMSDEIVTRLARTMSEGMTLLDRLTRNEGVIRMLQVLDRPETQYLLISLADALAKMSRDLATAPPAKGGILGLVQLARAPGTQEGVRALSLLGQYWNDSLRELHHRGG
;
A
#
# COMPACT_ATOMS: atom_id res chain seq x y z
N MET A 1 -40.19 -69.84 34.28
CA MET A 1 -39.19 -68.86 34.75
C MET A 1 -37.88 -69.16 34.03
N VAL A 2 -37.62 -68.40 32.96
CA VAL A 2 -36.51 -67.42 32.82
C VAL A 2 -35.13 -68.09 32.70
N SER A 3 -34.60 -68.08 31.48
CA SER A 3 -33.17 -68.16 31.14
C SER A 3 -33.05 -67.64 29.71
N ALA A 4 -32.14 -66.76 29.33
CA ALA A 4 -31.23 -65.88 30.03
C ALA A 4 -30.96 -64.74 29.03
N ASN A 5 -30.65 -63.57 29.57
CA ASN A 5 -30.40 -62.31 28.88
C ASN A 5 -29.34 -62.46 27.76
N GLU A 6 -29.73 -62.26 26.49
CA GLU A 6 -28.80 -62.13 25.36
C GLU A 6 -28.06 -60.80 25.51
N THR A 7 -26.79 -60.86 25.92
CA THR A 7 -25.87 -59.74 25.75
C THR A 7 -25.38 -59.76 24.31
N PRO A 8 -25.55 -58.69 23.52
CA PRO A 8 -24.92 -58.59 22.21
C PRO A 8 -23.40 -58.74 22.38
N GLN A 9 -22.88 -59.87 21.95
CA GLN A 9 -21.45 -60.07 21.82
C GLN A 9 -20.97 -59.11 20.72
N VAL A 10 -20.42 -57.98 21.13
CA VAL A 10 -19.56 -57.19 20.26
C VAL A 10 -18.37 -58.09 19.97
N PRO A 11 -18.15 -58.55 18.73
CA PRO A 11 -17.00 -59.39 18.43
C PRO A 11 -15.74 -58.62 18.84
N PRO A 12 -14.77 -59.27 19.51
CA PRO A 12 -13.49 -58.64 19.78
C PRO A 12 -12.92 -58.26 18.42
N ALA A 13 -12.78 -56.95 18.19
CA ALA A 13 -12.11 -56.42 17.02
C ALA A 13 -10.68 -56.99 17.03
N ALA A 14 -10.49 -58.11 16.34
CA ALA A 14 -9.18 -58.59 15.96
C ALA A 14 -8.68 -57.57 14.95
N LEU A 15 -7.91 -56.60 15.44
CA LEU A 15 -7.01 -55.81 14.62
C LEU A 15 -6.09 -56.82 13.93
N ASP A 16 -6.43 -57.21 12.70
CA ASP A 16 -5.62 -58.12 11.91
C ASP A 16 -4.30 -57.43 11.53
N ALA A 17 -3.25 -58.21 11.26
CA ALA A 17 -1.96 -57.66 10.85
C ALA A 17 -2.08 -56.81 9.56
N ALA A 18 -3.06 -57.12 8.70
CA ALA A 18 -3.30 -56.44 7.43
C ALA A 18 -3.87 -55.01 7.60
N SER A 19 -4.72 -54.77 8.59
CA SER A 19 -5.27 -53.45 8.95
C SER A 19 -4.23 -52.58 9.62
N VAL A 20 -3.34 -53.18 10.42
CA VAL A 20 -2.16 -52.48 10.97
C VAL A 20 -1.22 -52.06 9.86
N ASP A 21 -0.89 -52.94 8.91
CA ASP A 21 -0.05 -52.60 7.75
C ASP A 21 -0.69 -51.50 6.88
N SER A 22 -1.99 -51.58 6.61
CA SER A 22 -2.73 -50.56 5.84
C SER A 22 -2.72 -49.19 6.54
N LEU A 23 -2.84 -49.16 7.87
CA LEU A 23 -2.74 -47.93 8.65
C LEU A 23 -1.33 -47.35 8.60
N VAL A 24 -0.29 -48.20 8.67
CA VAL A 24 1.10 -47.76 8.54
C VAL A 24 1.36 -47.17 7.14
N GLU A 25 0.84 -47.79 6.09
CA GLU A 25 0.96 -47.28 4.72
C GLU A 25 0.25 -45.92 4.56
N MET A 26 -0.95 -45.77 5.12
CA MET A 26 -1.71 -44.52 5.07
C MET A 26 -1.04 -43.40 5.91
N LEU A 27 -0.43 -43.75 7.05
CA LEU A 27 0.35 -42.80 7.85
C LEU A 27 1.61 -42.35 7.11
N ASN A 28 2.30 -43.26 6.42
CA ASN A 28 3.47 -42.92 5.60
C ASN A 28 3.09 -42.04 4.40
N PHE A 29 1.96 -42.33 3.75
CA PHE A 29 1.42 -41.49 2.67
C PHE A 29 0.99 -40.11 3.16
N LEU A 30 0.30 -40.04 4.31
CA LEU A 30 -0.12 -38.77 4.88
C LEU A 30 1.09 -37.94 5.35
N ALA A 31 2.12 -38.60 5.90
CA ALA A 31 3.37 -37.96 6.27
C ALA A 31 4.09 -37.38 5.05
N SER A 32 4.21 -38.14 3.95
CA SER A 32 4.85 -37.66 2.72
C SER A 32 4.04 -36.58 2.00
N ALA A 33 2.71 -36.68 2.01
CA ALA A 33 1.83 -35.63 1.48
C ALA A 33 1.96 -34.33 2.29
N LYS A 34 2.02 -34.42 3.62
CA LYS A 34 2.25 -33.25 4.50
C LYS A 34 3.59 -32.60 4.22
N ASP A 35 4.64 -33.41 4.06
CA ASP A 35 6.00 -32.92 3.82
C ASP A 35 6.10 -32.23 2.46
N ALA A 36 5.58 -32.86 1.39
CA ALA A 36 5.55 -32.28 0.05
C ALA A 36 4.74 -30.96 -0.01
N MET A 37 3.61 -30.88 0.70
CA MET A 37 2.84 -29.64 0.80
C MET A 37 3.57 -28.56 1.60
N SER A 38 4.28 -28.95 2.66
CA SER A 38 5.11 -28.03 3.45
C SER A 38 6.25 -27.47 2.61
N ASP A 39 6.96 -28.33 1.87
CA ASP A 39 8.06 -27.94 1.00
C ASP A 39 7.63 -27.04 -0.14
N GLU A 40 6.47 -27.30 -0.77
CA GLU A 40 5.94 -26.42 -1.81
C GLU A 40 5.54 -25.05 -1.26
N ILE A 41 4.89 -25.00 -0.07
CA ILE A 41 4.55 -23.73 0.59
C ILE A 41 5.82 -22.96 0.95
N VAL A 42 6.82 -23.63 1.53
CA VAL A 42 8.10 -23.03 1.89
C VAL A 42 8.83 -22.53 0.64
N THR A 43 8.84 -23.32 -0.43
CA THR A 43 9.47 -22.95 -1.72
C THR A 43 8.79 -21.73 -2.32
N ARG A 44 7.46 -21.68 -2.31
CA ARG A 44 6.70 -20.54 -2.84
C ARG A 44 6.86 -19.29 -1.97
N LEU A 45 6.89 -19.44 -0.65
CA LEU A 45 7.17 -18.35 0.28
C LEU A 45 8.57 -17.81 0.07
N ALA A 46 9.58 -18.69 0.02
CA ALA A 46 10.97 -18.33 -0.23
C ALA A 46 11.13 -17.64 -1.59
N ARG A 47 10.41 -18.10 -2.63
CA ARG A 47 10.37 -17.45 -3.95
C ARG A 47 9.78 -16.05 -3.86
N THR A 48 8.62 -15.89 -3.23
CA THR A 48 7.94 -14.60 -3.07
C THR A 48 8.78 -13.62 -2.24
N MET A 49 9.42 -14.10 -1.18
CA MET A 49 10.33 -13.31 -0.36
C MET A 49 11.59 -12.91 -1.14
N SER A 50 12.16 -13.81 -1.94
CA SER A 50 13.33 -13.52 -2.79
C SER A 50 13.01 -12.48 -3.87
N GLU A 51 11.83 -12.59 -4.48
CA GLU A 51 11.32 -11.59 -5.43
C GLU A 51 11.07 -10.25 -4.73
N GLY A 52 10.46 -10.25 -3.54
CA GLY A 52 10.26 -9.05 -2.73
C GLY A 52 11.58 -8.39 -2.33
N MET A 53 12.56 -9.18 -1.89
CA MET A 53 13.91 -8.70 -1.56
C MET A 53 14.61 -8.11 -2.78
N THR A 54 14.42 -8.70 -3.96
CA THR A 54 14.96 -8.18 -5.22
C THR A 54 14.32 -6.85 -5.60
N LEU A 55 13.01 -6.71 -5.43
CA LEU A 55 12.32 -5.43 -5.65
C LEU A 55 12.79 -4.37 -4.66
N LEU A 56 12.98 -4.73 -3.39
CA LEU A 56 13.51 -3.84 -2.36
C LEU A 56 14.96 -3.42 -2.66
N ASP A 57 15.83 -4.34 -3.11
CA ASP A 57 17.20 -4.01 -3.52
C ASP A 57 17.18 -3.06 -4.72
N ARG A 58 16.35 -3.31 -5.73
CA ARG A 58 16.19 -2.42 -6.89
C ARG A 58 15.63 -1.05 -6.50
N LEU A 59 14.70 -0.99 -5.55
CA LEU A 59 14.13 0.25 -5.04
C LEU A 59 15.15 1.05 -4.24
N THR A 60 15.95 0.36 -3.41
CA THR A 60 17.02 0.96 -2.58
C THR A 60 18.18 1.44 -3.44
N ARG A 61 18.51 0.71 -4.51
CA ARG A 61 19.50 1.11 -5.53
C ARG A 61 18.95 2.12 -6.53
N ASN A 62 17.64 2.41 -6.50
CA ASN A 62 17.09 3.48 -7.31
C ASN A 62 17.43 4.82 -6.66
N GLU A 63 18.55 5.37 -7.09
CA GLU A 63 19.04 6.70 -6.69
C GLU A 63 17.97 7.79 -6.83
N GLY A 64 17.04 7.65 -7.77
CA GLY A 64 15.93 8.59 -7.96
C GLY A 64 14.92 8.55 -6.82
N VAL A 65 14.52 7.36 -6.36
CA VAL A 65 13.57 7.20 -5.24
C VAL A 65 14.20 7.64 -3.93
N ILE A 66 15.45 7.22 -3.66
CA ILE A 66 16.18 7.64 -2.46
C ILE A 66 16.37 9.17 -2.45
N ARG A 67 16.74 9.76 -3.58
CA ARG A 67 16.86 11.22 -3.71
C ARG A 67 15.52 11.93 -3.50
N MET A 68 14.41 11.37 -3.98
CA MET A 68 13.09 11.96 -3.76
C MET A 68 12.67 11.89 -2.30
N LEU A 69 12.96 10.78 -1.62
CA LEU A 69 12.76 10.66 -0.17
C LEU A 69 13.60 11.67 0.60
N GLN A 70 14.88 11.85 0.23
CA GLN A 70 15.75 12.86 0.83
C GLN A 70 15.26 14.29 0.58
N VAL A 71 14.65 14.58 -0.57
CA VAL A 71 14.03 15.89 -0.83
C VAL A 71 12.79 16.07 0.03
N LEU A 72 11.96 15.04 0.19
CA LEU A 72 10.78 15.07 1.06
C LEU A 72 11.15 15.18 2.55
N ASP A 73 12.31 14.65 2.95
CA ASP A 73 12.81 14.72 4.32
C ASP A 73 13.39 16.11 4.68
N ARG A 74 13.56 17.01 3.70
CA ARG A 74 14.05 18.36 3.96
C ARG A 74 13.04 19.15 4.81
N PRO A 75 13.47 19.84 5.88
CA PRO A 75 12.59 20.67 6.70
C PRO A 75 11.80 21.69 5.88
N GLU A 76 12.41 22.26 4.85
CA GLU A 76 11.77 23.24 3.97
C GLU A 76 10.62 22.61 3.18
N THR A 77 10.82 21.39 2.63
CA THR A 77 9.79 20.67 1.88
C THR A 77 8.65 20.24 2.80
N GLN A 78 8.96 19.75 4.00
CA GLN A 78 7.95 19.42 5.01
C GLN A 78 7.12 20.65 5.39
N TYR A 79 7.78 21.78 5.68
CA TYR A 79 7.12 23.03 6.02
C TYR A 79 6.21 23.52 4.88
N LEU A 80 6.67 23.45 3.64
CA LEU A 80 5.86 23.82 2.46
C LEU A 80 4.62 22.93 2.32
N LEU A 81 4.76 21.61 2.48
CA LEU A 81 3.64 20.68 2.39
C LEU A 81 2.62 20.91 3.50
N ILE A 82 3.07 21.10 4.74
CA ILE A 82 2.19 21.41 5.87
C ILE A 82 1.48 22.75 5.64
N SER A 83 2.20 23.80 5.29
CA SER A 83 1.63 25.13 5.05
C SER A 83 0.61 25.11 3.91
N LEU A 84 0.88 24.35 2.84
CA LEU A 84 -0.05 24.21 1.72
C LEU A 84 -1.31 23.46 2.13
N ALA A 85 -1.17 22.37 2.89
CA ALA A 85 -2.31 21.60 3.40
C ALA A 85 -3.20 22.45 4.32
N ASP A 86 -2.59 23.22 5.23
CA ASP A 86 -3.32 24.14 6.11
C ASP A 86 -4.03 25.25 5.34
N ALA A 87 -3.37 25.82 4.32
CA ALA A 87 -3.98 26.85 3.45
C ALA A 87 -5.18 26.29 2.68
N LEU A 88 -5.07 25.08 2.13
CA LEU A 88 -6.18 24.40 1.45
C LEU A 88 -7.32 24.09 2.40
N ALA A 89 -7.04 23.59 3.61
CA ALA A 89 -8.05 23.32 4.63
C ALA A 89 -8.76 24.60 5.08
N LYS A 90 -8.02 25.70 5.23
CA LYS A 90 -8.58 27.02 5.54
C LYS A 90 -9.47 27.53 4.39
N MET A 91 -8.98 27.49 3.15
CA MET A 91 -9.74 27.88 1.97
C MET A 91 -11.05 27.07 1.86
N SER A 92 -10.98 25.76 2.05
CA SER A 92 -12.15 24.87 2.02
C SER A 92 -13.19 25.25 3.08
N ARG A 93 -12.75 25.51 4.32
CA ARG A 93 -13.64 25.96 5.41
C ARG A 93 -14.25 27.33 5.14
N ASP A 94 -13.45 28.28 4.66
CA ASP A 94 -13.92 29.63 4.35
C ASP A 94 -14.96 29.58 3.24
N LEU A 95 -14.76 28.78 2.18
CA LEU A 95 -15.73 28.58 1.11
C LEU A 95 -17.01 27.87 1.59
N ALA A 96 -16.90 26.92 2.52
CA ALA A 96 -18.05 26.20 3.06
C ALA A 96 -18.91 27.06 4.00
N THR A 97 -18.34 28.11 4.60
CA THR A 97 -19.01 28.93 5.63
C THR A 97 -19.34 30.35 5.16
N ALA A 98 -18.70 30.84 4.09
CA ALA A 98 -18.98 32.16 3.54
C ALA A 98 -20.31 32.20 2.76
N PRO A 99 -21.01 33.35 2.77
CA PRO A 99 -22.15 33.55 1.87
C PRO A 99 -21.68 33.43 0.40
N PRO A 100 -22.54 32.91 -0.49
CA PRO A 100 -22.19 32.77 -1.90
C PRO A 100 -21.76 34.10 -2.51
N ALA A 101 -20.78 34.04 -3.42
CA ALA A 101 -20.26 35.23 -4.06
C ALA A 101 -21.39 36.02 -4.74
N LYS A 102 -21.44 37.33 -4.51
CA LYS A 102 -22.48 38.24 -5.06
C LYS A 102 -22.53 38.26 -6.59
N GLY A 103 -21.49 37.76 -7.28
CA GLY A 103 -21.44 37.61 -8.73
C GLY A 103 -21.39 38.93 -9.52
N GLY A 104 -21.49 38.82 -10.84
CA GLY A 104 -21.54 39.95 -11.78
C GLY A 104 -20.18 40.52 -12.21
N ILE A 105 -20.18 41.30 -13.29
CA ILE A 105 -18.98 41.94 -13.86
C ILE A 105 -18.28 42.84 -12.83
N LEU A 106 -19.05 43.57 -12.02
CA LEU A 106 -18.51 44.41 -10.96
C LEU A 106 -17.77 43.59 -9.89
N GLY A 107 -18.32 42.43 -9.50
CA GLY A 107 -17.68 41.52 -8.54
C GLY A 107 -16.38 40.92 -9.07
N LEU A 108 -16.35 40.55 -10.35
CA LEU A 108 -15.13 40.06 -11.01
C LEU A 108 -14.04 41.14 -11.05
N VAL A 109 -14.39 42.38 -11.39
CA VAL A 109 -13.45 43.50 -11.42
C VAL A 109 -12.92 43.83 -10.02
N GLN A 110 -13.78 43.77 -9.00
CA GLN A 110 -13.36 43.97 -7.61
C GLN A 110 -12.41 42.86 -7.13
N LEU A 111 -12.72 41.59 -7.44
CA LEU A 111 -11.85 40.47 -7.10
C LEU A 111 -10.48 40.57 -7.78
N ALA A 112 -10.46 40.93 -9.07
CA ALA A 112 -9.21 41.12 -9.82
C ALA A 112 -8.37 42.31 -9.30
N ARG A 113 -9.02 43.34 -8.73
CA ARG A 113 -8.35 44.48 -8.09
C ARG A 113 -7.95 44.21 -6.64
N ALA A 114 -8.40 43.12 -6.04
CA ALA A 114 -8.02 42.78 -4.67
C ALA A 114 -6.52 42.48 -4.62
N PRO A 115 -5.76 43.10 -3.69
CA PRO A 115 -4.31 42.91 -3.63
C PRO A 115 -3.92 41.45 -3.40
N GLY A 116 -4.70 40.69 -2.62
CA GLY A 116 -4.48 39.26 -2.41
C GLY A 116 -4.60 38.43 -3.70
N THR A 117 -5.54 38.76 -4.59
CA THR A 117 -5.68 38.10 -5.89
C THR A 117 -4.49 38.40 -6.80
N GLN A 118 -4.04 39.66 -6.81
CA GLN A 118 -2.90 40.09 -7.62
C GLN A 118 -1.60 39.40 -7.18
N GLU A 119 -1.34 39.36 -5.87
CA GLU A 119 -0.17 38.66 -5.32
C GLU A 119 -0.27 37.14 -5.53
N GLY A 120 -1.46 36.55 -5.43
CA GLY A 120 -1.66 35.13 -5.73
C GLY A 120 -1.34 34.78 -7.19
N VAL A 121 -1.87 35.56 -8.14
CA VAL A 121 -1.57 35.39 -9.57
C VAL A 121 -0.08 35.60 -9.86
N ARG A 122 0.55 36.60 -9.24
CA ARG A 122 1.99 36.85 -9.35
C ARG A 122 2.81 35.67 -8.81
N ALA A 123 2.46 35.14 -7.64
CA ALA A 123 3.14 34.00 -7.03
C ALA A 123 3.06 32.76 -7.92
N LEU A 124 1.87 32.45 -8.45
CA LEU A 124 1.69 31.36 -9.41
C LEU A 124 2.50 31.56 -10.69
N SER A 125 2.58 32.80 -11.19
CA SER A 125 3.38 33.13 -12.37
C SER A 125 4.87 32.90 -12.13
N LEU A 126 5.41 33.36 -11.00
CA LEU A 126 6.81 33.17 -10.63
C LEU A 126 7.16 31.69 -10.43
N LEU A 127 6.28 30.95 -9.73
CA LEU A 127 6.43 29.49 -9.57
C LEU A 127 6.52 28.79 -10.92
N GLY A 128 5.64 29.13 -11.87
CA GLY A 128 5.64 28.57 -13.22
C GLY A 128 6.90 28.89 -14.01
N GLN A 129 7.43 30.11 -13.88
CA GLN A 129 8.70 30.50 -14.53
C GLN A 129 9.87 29.65 -14.02
N TYR A 130 10.06 29.58 -12.70
CA TYR A 130 11.14 28.78 -12.12
C TYR A 130 11.02 27.29 -12.44
N TRP A 131 9.80 26.76 -12.48
CA TRP A 131 9.54 25.38 -12.88
C TRP A 131 9.95 25.13 -14.33
N ASN A 132 9.49 25.97 -15.26
CA ASN A 132 9.81 25.84 -16.68
C ASN A 132 11.33 25.93 -16.92
N ASP A 133 12.01 26.85 -16.26
CA ASP A 133 13.45 27.04 -16.41
C ASP A 133 14.23 25.82 -15.89
N SER A 134 13.83 25.27 -14.74
CA SER A 134 14.38 24.03 -14.20
C SER A 134 14.20 22.83 -15.15
N LEU A 135 13.01 22.68 -15.75
CA LEU A 135 12.76 21.63 -16.73
C LEU A 135 13.59 21.79 -18.00
N ARG A 136 13.79 23.03 -18.48
CA ARG A 136 14.61 23.30 -19.67
C ARG A 136 16.08 22.97 -19.42
N GLU A 137 16.58 23.27 -18.23
CA GLU A 137 17.94 22.93 -17.81
C GLU A 137 18.14 21.42 -17.70
N LEU A 138 17.16 20.69 -17.17
CA LEU A 138 17.18 19.22 -17.13
C LEU A 138 17.25 18.60 -18.53
N HIS A 139 16.50 19.12 -19.50
CA HIS A 139 16.57 18.65 -20.89
C HIS A 139 17.90 19.02 -21.57
N HIS A 140 18.50 20.16 -21.24
CA HIS A 140 19.82 20.53 -21.77
C HIS A 140 20.96 19.68 -21.18
N ARG A 141 20.83 19.19 -19.94
CA ARG A 141 21.84 18.32 -19.31
C ARG A 141 21.62 16.83 -19.56
N GLY A 142 20.43 16.43 -19.97
CA GLY A 142 20.05 15.04 -20.26
C GLY A 142 20.13 14.65 -21.75
N GLY A 143 20.60 15.55 -22.62
CA GLY A 143 20.88 15.31 -24.03
C GLY A 143 22.37 15.13 -24.31
#